data_AF-A0A8H9H5D2-F1
#
_entry.id   AF-A0A8H9H5D2-F1
#
_cell.length_a   1.000
_cell.length_b   1.000
_cell.length_c   1.000
_cell.angle_alpha   90.00
_cell.angle_beta   90.00
_cell.angle_gamma   90.00
#
_symmetry.space_group_name_H-M   'P 1'
#
loop_
_entity.id
_entity.type
_entity.pdbx_description
1 polymer ?
#
loop_
_entity_poly.entity_id
_entity_poly.type
_entity_poly.pdbx_seq_one_letter_code
_entity_poly.pdbx_strand_id
1 'polypeptide(L)'
;MSNSGPPPADRNAPVTTEEIAGCLRRVAGIDPGVVSVSAGTRYTDATRQAATYRAGRVLLAGDAAHIHSPAGGQGLNLGVGDAMNLGWKLAATVRGWAPEGLLDTYTEERHPVGAWVQGWSDAQTALGRPDARTAALRAVVADLIDTVPGATYVLKRISGAGRLHGRVAPDLVLDDGSHLAGHCRTARFLLVTRDPRLAARADGFAGHLTVLPGPDIPVRPDGYVAWAGEPPADPFTPWLGLRGPGG
;
A
#
# COMPACT_ATOMS: atom_id res chain seq x y z
N MET A 1 24.57 23.18 -10.70
CA MET A 1 23.65 23.39 -11.84
C MET A 1 22.59 22.30 -11.75
N SER A 2 21.31 22.63 -11.90
CA SER A 2 20.25 21.61 -11.92
C SER A 2 20.51 20.66 -13.07
N ASN A 3 20.62 19.36 -12.80
CA ASN A 3 20.86 18.35 -13.85
C ASN A 3 19.57 18.02 -14.62
N SER A 4 18.43 18.56 -14.18
CA SER A 4 17.19 18.61 -14.95
C SER A 4 17.26 19.75 -15.97
N GLY A 5 17.16 19.40 -17.25
CA GLY A 5 16.91 20.39 -18.31
C GLY A 5 15.58 21.14 -18.08
N PRO A 6 15.30 22.20 -18.85
CA PRO A 6 14.02 22.88 -18.76
C PRO A 6 12.88 21.89 -18.99
N PRO A 7 11.75 22.02 -18.27
CA PRO A 7 10.58 21.19 -18.53
C PRO A 7 10.16 21.37 -19.99
N PRO A 8 9.76 20.28 -20.67
CA PRO A 8 9.32 20.37 -22.06
C PRO A 8 8.07 21.25 -22.17
N ALA A 9 7.96 22.01 -23.26
CA ALA A 9 6.79 22.84 -23.53
C ALA A 9 5.50 22.01 -23.70
N ASP A 10 5.63 20.79 -24.22
CA ASP A 10 4.56 19.79 -24.28
C ASP A 10 5.06 18.45 -23.72
N ARG A 11 4.40 17.97 -22.66
CA ARG A 11 4.72 16.69 -22.01
C ARG A 11 4.38 15.50 -22.90
N ASN A 12 3.39 15.63 -23.76
CA ASN A 12 2.86 14.55 -24.59
C ASN A 12 3.54 14.43 -25.96
N ALA A 13 4.41 15.38 -26.31
CA ALA A 13 5.23 15.28 -27.51
C ALA A 13 6.05 13.98 -27.50
N PRO A 14 6.37 13.37 -28.66
CA PRO A 14 7.24 12.20 -28.70
C PRO A 14 8.60 12.48 -28.04
N VAL A 15 9.18 11.48 -27.37
CA VAL A 15 10.57 11.53 -26.89
C VAL A 15 11.48 11.21 -28.06
N THR A 16 12.40 12.11 -28.39
CA THR A 16 13.27 11.96 -29.57
C THR A 16 14.63 11.35 -29.20
N THR A 17 15.30 10.81 -30.23
CA THR A 17 16.69 10.33 -30.15
C THR A 17 17.65 11.43 -29.69
N GLU A 18 17.48 12.65 -30.18
CA GLU A 18 18.32 13.80 -29.86
C GLU A 18 18.17 14.21 -28.40
N GLU A 19 16.95 14.16 -27.87
CA GLU A 19 16.68 14.47 -26.46
C GLU A 19 17.37 13.47 -25.52
N ILE A 20 17.25 12.17 -25.80
CA ILE A 20 17.91 11.12 -25.02
C ILE A 20 19.43 11.25 -25.13
N ALA A 21 19.98 11.43 -26.33
CA ALA A 21 21.42 11.64 -26.53
C ALA A 21 21.92 12.90 -25.79
N GLY A 22 21.17 13.99 -25.84
CA GLY A 22 21.46 15.21 -25.09
C GLY A 22 21.46 15.00 -23.57
N CYS A 23 20.50 14.23 -23.05
CA CYS A 23 20.43 13.86 -21.64
C CYS A 23 21.61 12.96 -21.21
N LEU A 24 21.97 11.94 -22.00
CA LEU A 24 23.10 11.05 -21.69
C LEU A 24 24.43 11.81 -21.64
N ARG A 25 24.67 12.72 -22.60
CA ARG A 25 25.86 13.58 -22.60
C ARG A 25 25.92 14.48 -21.37
N ARG A 26 24.79 15.09 -21.00
CA ARG A 26 24.72 16.00 -19.84
C ARG A 26 24.85 15.28 -18.50
N VAL A 27 24.17 14.14 -18.33
CA VAL A 27 24.03 13.47 -17.03
C VAL A 27 25.14 12.45 -16.79
N ALA A 28 25.47 11.66 -17.81
CA ALA A 28 26.43 10.56 -17.72
C ALA A 28 27.77 10.85 -18.42
N GLY A 29 27.88 11.94 -19.19
CA GLY A 29 29.11 12.29 -19.89
C GLY A 29 29.44 11.37 -21.08
N ILE A 30 28.47 10.59 -21.56
CA ILE A 30 28.65 9.60 -22.64
C ILE A 30 27.83 9.98 -23.89
N ASP A 31 28.32 9.57 -25.06
CA ASP A 31 27.59 9.64 -26.32
C ASP A 31 27.61 8.28 -27.01
N PRO A 32 26.68 7.36 -26.67
CA PRO A 32 26.71 6.00 -27.18
C PRO A 32 26.17 5.87 -28.61
N GLY A 33 25.77 6.96 -29.27
CA GLY A 33 25.16 6.93 -30.60
C GLY A 33 23.75 6.32 -30.58
N VAL A 34 22.78 7.02 -29.98
CA VAL A 34 21.38 6.57 -29.89
C VAL A 34 20.77 6.44 -31.28
N VAL A 35 20.49 5.20 -31.73
CA VAL A 35 19.99 4.90 -33.08
C VAL A 35 18.46 5.03 -33.19
N SER A 36 17.72 4.63 -32.15
CA SER A 36 16.25 4.71 -32.14
C SER A 36 15.69 4.71 -30.71
N VAL A 37 14.47 5.24 -30.56
CA VAL A 37 13.68 5.19 -29.32
C VAL A 37 12.37 4.46 -29.67
N SER A 38 12.15 3.28 -29.08
CA SER A 38 10.93 2.49 -29.33
C SER A 38 9.71 3.02 -28.58
N ALA A 39 9.93 3.50 -27.35
CA ALA A 39 8.94 4.18 -26.53
C ALA A 39 9.64 5.14 -25.57
N GLY A 40 9.00 6.26 -25.29
CA GLY A 40 9.48 7.21 -24.30
C GLY A 40 8.32 7.95 -23.67
N THR A 41 8.41 8.15 -22.36
CA THR A 41 7.44 8.91 -21.57
C THR A 41 8.17 9.95 -20.76
N ARG A 42 7.50 11.09 -20.52
CA ARG A 42 8.01 12.14 -19.62
C ARG A 42 7.14 12.19 -18.39
N TYR A 43 7.79 12.19 -17.24
CA TYR A 43 7.15 12.27 -15.93
C TYR A 43 7.81 13.36 -15.08
N THR A 44 7.08 13.82 -14.07
CA THR A 44 7.51 14.82 -13.11
C THR A 44 7.51 14.21 -11.71
N ASP A 45 8.18 14.85 -10.77
CA ASP A 45 8.13 14.56 -9.32
C ASP A 45 6.92 15.22 -8.64
N ALA A 46 5.81 15.39 -9.37
CA ALA A 46 4.61 16.02 -8.83
C ALA A 46 3.98 15.12 -7.76
N THR A 47 3.88 15.65 -6.54
CA THR A 47 3.29 14.97 -5.39
C THR A 47 1.95 15.62 -5.06
N ARG A 48 0.84 14.87 -5.19
CA ARG A 48 -0.53 15.35 -4.90
C ARG A 48 -1.38 14.24 -4.32
N GLN A 49 -2.31 14.60 -3.45
CA GLN A 49 -3.29 13.69 -2.87
C GLN A 49 -4.68 14.31 -2.92
N ALA A 50 -5.70 13.50 -3.19
CA ALA A 50 -7.09 13.91 -3.03
C ALA A 50 -7.37 14.22 -1.56
N ALA A 51 -8.18 15.25 -1.30
CA ALA A 51 -8.52 15.65 0.08
C ALA A 51 -9.34 14.59 0.83
N THR A 52 -10.14 13.81 0.09
CA THR A 52 -10.87 12.63 0.58
C THR A 52 -10.87 11.56 -0.49
N TYR A 53 -10.92 10.29 -0.10
CA TYR A 53 -11.01 9.18 -1.05
C TYR A 53 -12.47 8.75 -1.30
N ARG A 54 -13.43 9.32 -0.55
CA ARG A 54 -14.86 9.09 -0.72
C ARG A 54 -15.63 10.41 -0.67
N ALA A 55 -16.53 10.57 -1.64
CA ALA A 55 -17.55 11.60 -1.66
C ALA A 55 -18.90 10.94 -1.98
N GLY A 56 -19.64 10.55 -0.92
CA GLY A 56 -20.89 9.82 -1.05
C GLY A 56 -20.71 8.45 -1.73
N ARG A 57 -21.12 8.35 -3.00
CA ARG A 57 -21.03 7.13 -3.84
C ARG A 57 -19.86 7.14 -4.82
N VAL A 58 -19.08 8.22 -4.86
CA VAL A 58 -17.88 8.32 -5.70
C VAL A 58 -16.67 8.05 -4.83
N LEU A 59 -15.80 7.15 -5.27
CA LEU A 59 -14.58 6.78 -4.57
C LEU A 59 -13.38 6.86 -5.52
N LEU A 60 -12.21 7.22 -4.99
CA LEU A 60 -10.95 7.35 -5.72
C LEU A 60 -9.96 6.33 -5.17
N ALA A 61 -9.20 5.67 -6.06
CA ALA A 61 -8.14 4.72 -5.70
C ALA A 61 -6.96 4.84 -6.68
N GLY A 62 -5.76 4.46 -6.24
CA GLY A 62 -4.55 4.52 -7.07
C GLY A 62 -4.23 5.95 -7.52
N ASP A 63 -3.73 6.11 -8.75
CA ASP A 63 -3.29 7.40 -9.30
C ASP A 63 -4.38 8.48 -9.33
N ALA A 64 -5.67 8.10 -9.30
CA ALA A 64 -6.78 9.05 -9.18
C ALA A 64 -6.88 9.67 -7.78
N ALA A 65 -6.38 8.98 -6.75
CA ALA A 65 -6.39 9.43 -5.36
C ALA A 65 -5.04 10.05 -4.95
N HIS A 66 -3.93 9.62 -5.53
CA HIS A 66 -2.60 10.09 -5.18
C HIS A 66 -1.60 9.90 -6.31
N ILE A 67 -0.74 10.90 -6.52
CA ILE A 67 0.42 10.81 -7.41
C ILE A 67 1.65 11.23 -6.64
N HIS A 68 2.79 10.62 -6.95
CA HIS A 68 4.06 10.91 -6.30
C HIS A 68 5.22 10.53 -7.21
N SER A 69 6.44 10.94 -6.83
CA SER A 69 7.66 10.52 -7.51
C SER A 69 7.75 8.98 -7.58
N PRO A 70 8.15 8.39 -8.73
CA PRO A 70 8.31 6.94 -8.84
C PRO A 70 9.49 6.39 -8.02
N ALA A 71 10.26 7.27 -7.35
CA ALA A 71 11.33 6.89 -6.45
C ALA A 71 10.87 5.84 -5.43
N GLY A 72 11.54 4.69 -5.43
CA GLY A 72 11.24 3.57 -4.54
C GLY A 72 10.15 2.60 -5.02
N GLY A 73 9.54 2.80 -6.19
CA GLY A 73 8.66 1.82 -6.83
C GLY A 73 7.34 1.54 -6.09
N GLN A 74 6.83 2.51 -5.34
CA GLN A 74 5.69 2.29 -4.42
C GLN A 74 4.30 2.58 -5.02
N GLY A 75 4.21 3.28 -6.15
CA GLY A 75 2.91 3.73 -6.69
C GLY A 75 1.94 2.59 -6.99
N LEU A 76 2.40 1.57 -7.73
CA LEU A 76 1.59 0.39 -8.02
C LEU A 76 1.15 -0.34 -6.75
N ASN A 77 2.08 -0.56 -5.82
CA ASN A 77 1.80 -1.26 -4.56
C ASN A 77 0.76 -0.51 -3.71
N LEU A 78 0.84 0.82 -3.68
CA LEU A 78 -0.11 1.67 -2.96
C LEU A 78 -1.52 1.56 -3.56
N GLY A 79 -1.64 1.63 -4.89
CA GLY A 79 -2.92 1.46 -5.59
C GLY A 79 -3.52 0.06 -5.44
N VAL A 80 -2.70 -1.00 -5.46
CA VAL A 80 -3.17 -2.37 -5.16
C VAL A 80 -3.68 -2.45 -3.72
N GLY A 81 -2.98 -1.85 -2.76
CA GLY A 81 -3.42 -1.78 -1.37
C GLY A 81 -4.76 -1.05 -1.20
N ASP A 82 -5.01 0.00 -1.99
CA ASP A 82 -6.30 0.68 -2.00
C ASP A 82 -7.42 -0.22 -2.53
N ALA A 83 -7.18 -0.93 -3.62
CA ALA A 83 -8.15 -1.85 -4.21
C ALA A 83 -8.47 -3.02 -3.26
N MET A 84 -7.45 -3.59 -2.60
CA MET A 84 -7.64 -4.66 -1.61
C MET A 84 -8.48 -4.19 -0.42
N ASN A 85 -8.21 -2.99 0.10
CA ASN A 85 -8.96 -2.41 1.22
C ASN A 85 -10.41 -2.07 0.83
N LEU A 86 -10.60 -1.45 -0.33
CA LEU A 86 -11.90 -0.98 -0.79
C LEU A 86 -12.80 -2.13 -1.26
N GLY A 87 -12.25 -3.12 -1.95
CA GLY A 87 -13.01 -4.14 -2.68
C GLY A 87 -14.01 -4.89 -1.80
N TRP A 88 -13.57 -5.35 -0.63
CA TRP A 88 -14.45 -6.09 0.28
C TRP A 88 -15.46 -5.19 0.99
N LYS A 89 -15.08 -3.96 1.37
CA LYS A 89 -15.98 -2.98 2.01
C LYS A 89 -17.10 -2.55 1.06
N LEU A 90 -16.75 -2.32 -0.20
CA LEU A 90 -17.70 -1.99 -1.24
C LEU A 90 -18.63 -3.17 -1.53
N ALA A 91 -18.09 -4.39 -1.61
CA ALA A 91 -18.90 -5.60 -1.75
C ALA A 91 -19.87 -5.79 -0.57
N ALA A 92 -19.42 -5.55 0.66
CA ALA A 92 -20.26 -5.60 1.85
C ALA A 92 -21.39 -4.58 1.82
N THR A 93 -21.08 -3.35 1.38
CA THR A 93 -22.04 -2.25 1.26
C THR A 93 -23.11 -2.56 0.21
N VAL A 94 -22.68 -3.02 -0.98
CA VAL A 94 -23.60 -3.34 -2.08
C VAL A 94 -24.47 -4.57 -1.75
N ARG A 95 -23.93 -5.54 -1.00
CA ARG A 95 -24.67 -6.74 -0.56
C ARG A 95 -25.50 -6.52 0.71
N GLY A 96 -25.48 -5.33 1.30
CA GLY A 96 -26.37 -4.94 2.38
C GLY A 96 -26.04 -5.48 3.78
N TRP A 97 -24.82 -5.99 4.00
CA TRP A 97 -24.40 -6.49 5.32
C TRP A 97 -23.30 -5.65 5.97
N ALA A 98 -22.75 -4.65 5.27
CA ALA A 98 -21.80 -3.73 5.86
C ALA A 98 -22.39 -3.01 7.09
N PRO A 99 -21.68 -2.94 8.22
CA PRO A 99 -22.04 -2.02 9.29
C PRO A 99 -22.00 -0.57 8.80
N GLU A 100 -22.78 0.29 9.46
CA GLU A 100 -22.75 1.73 9.23
C GLU A 100 -21.32 2.27 9.41
N GLY A 101 -20.91 3.17 8.52
CA GLY A 101 -19.56 3.74 8.53
C GLY A 101 -18.45 2.83 7.97
N LEU A 102 -18.70 1.54 7.68
CA LEU A 102 -17.64 0.65 7.18
C LEU A 102 -16.95 1.23 5.93
N LEU A 103 -17.72 1.76 4.98
CA LEU A 103 -17.16 2.30 3.75
C LEU A 103 -16.43 3.65 3.98
N ASP A 104 -16.74 4.38 5.06
CA ASP A 104 -16.03 5.61 5.44
C ASP A 104 -14.62 5.31 5.94
N THR A 105 -14.43 4.17 6.60
CA THR A 105 -13.10 3.71 7.03
C THR A 105 -12.11 3.54 5.87
N TYR A 106 -12.56 3.47 4.61
CA TYR A 106 -11.65 3.44 3.46
C TYR A 106 -10.77 4.70 3.42
N THR A 107 -11.38 5.89 3.58
CA THR A 107 -10.60 7.13 3.61
C THR A 107 -9.72 7.19 4.86
N GLU A 108 -10.28 6.85 6.02
CA GLU A 108 -9.56 6.88 7.30
C GLU A 108 -8.32 5.98 7.30
N GLU A 109 -8.40 4.80 6.68
CA GLU A 109 -7.31 3.83 6.66
C GLU A 109 -6.30 4.10 5.53
N ARG A 110 -6.75 4.54 4.34
CA ARG A 110 -5.90 4.61 3.14
C ARG A 110 -5.33 6.00 2.88
N HIS A 111 -6.02 7.06 3.30
CA HIS A 111 -5.54 8.42 3.12
C HIS A 111 -4.20 8.67 3.83
N PRO A 112 -4.01 8.32 5.12
CA PRO A 112 -2.74 8.61 5.78
C PRO A 112 -1.60 7.69 5.29
N VAL A 113 -1.92 6.54 4.68
CA VAL A 113 -0.92 5.70 3.98
C VAL A 113 -0.41 6.41 2.72
N GLY A 114 -1.33 6.98 1.92
CA GLY A 114 -0.97 7.78 0.75
C GLY A 114 -0.08 8.97 1.12
N ALA A 115 -0.46 9.72 2.15
CA ALA A 115 0.32 10.86 2.64
C ALA A 115 1.73 10.44 3.09
N TRP A 116 1.84 9.28 3.76
CA TRP A 116 3.12 8.75 4.18
C TRP A 116 4.02 8.36 3.00
N VAL A 117 3.47 7.66 1.98
CA VAL A 117 4.24 7.27 0.78
C VAL A 117 4.76 8.50 0.06
N GLN A 118 3.94 9.56 -0.02
CA GLN A 118 4.35 10.84 -0.60
C GLN A 118 5.58 11.40 0.11
N GLY A 119 5.51 11.60 1.43
CA GLY A 119 6.65 12.10 2.20
C GLY A 119 7.90 11.20 2.10
N TRP A 120 7.71 9.89 2.01
CA TRP A 120 8.81 8.94 1.81
C TRP A 120 9.45 9.04 0.41
N SER A 121 8.65 9.23 -0.64
CA SER A 121 9.13 9.44 -2.01
C SER A 121 9.80 10.81 -2.20
N ASP A 122 9.31 11.83 -1.52
CA ASP A 122 9.89 13.19 -1.52
C ASP A 122 11.27 13.17 -0.85
N ALA A 123 11.42 12.46 0.28
CA ALA A 123 12.71 12.27 0.94
C ALA A 123 13.75 11.59 0.02
N GLN A 124 13.34 10.55 -0.71
CA GLN A 124 14.20 9.88 -1.69
C GLN A 124 14.58 10.81 -2.85
N THR A 125 13.61 11.55 -3.39
CA THR A 125 13.83 12.51 -4.48
C THR A 125 14.78 13.63 -4.04
N ALA A 126 14.62 14.13 -2.81
CA ALA A 126 15.51 15.11 -2.21
C ALA A 126 16.95 14.59 -2.08
N LEU A 127 17.14 13.34 -1.65
CA LEU A 127 18.46 12.70 -1.58
C LEU A 127 19.11 12.51 -2.96
N GLY A 128 18.34 12.55 -4.05
CA GLY A 128 18.83 12.45 -5.43
C GLY A 128 19.46 13.73 -5.98
N ARG A 129 19.41 14.86 -5.26
CA ARG A 129 19.89 16.15 -5.78
C ARG A 129 21.40 16.17 -6.05
N PRO A 130 21.85 16.76 -7.18
CA PRO A 130 23.25 16.74 -7.61
C PRO A 130 24.05 17.93 -7.05
N ASP A 131 23.99 18.16 -5.74
CA ASP A 131 24.75 19.21 -5.06
C ASP A 131 25.62 18.65 -3.92
N ALA A 132 26.70 19.36 -3.58
CA ALA A 132 27.71 18.88 -2.64
C ALA A 132 27.15 18.65 -1.22
N ARG A 133 26.17 19.45 -0.78
CA ARG A 133 25.56 19.29 0.55
C ARG A 133 24.69 18.04 0.59
N THR A 134 23.88 17.82 -0.45
CA THR A 134 23.08 16.61 -0.59
C THR A 134 23.96 15.36 -0.76
N ALA A 135 25.10 15.46 -1.45
CA ALA A 135 26.06 14.36 -1.54
C ALA A 135 26.64 13.96 -0.17
N ALA A 136 27.03 14.94 0.66
CA ALA A 136 27.50 14.69 2.02
C ALA A 136 26.40 14.07 2.91
N LEU A 137 25.16 14.58 2.82
CA LEU A 137 24.01 13.98 3.52
C LEU A 137 23.75 12.54 3.08
N ARG A 138 23.82 12.27 1.77
CA ARG A 138 23.62 10.93 1.21
C ARG A 138 24.67 9.94 1.73
N ALA A 139 25.92 10.36 1.92
CA ALA A 139 26.97 9.52 2.51
C ALA A 139 26.61 9.11 3.95
N VAL A 140 26.17 10.06 4.79
CA VAL A 140 25.72 9.75 6.16
C VAL A 140 24.52 8.80 6.16
N VAL A 141 23.55 9.02 5.28
CA VAL A 141 22.39 8.11 5.14
C VAL A 141 22.83 6.72 4.67
N ALA A 142 23.80 6.63 3.77
CA ALA A 142 24.35 5.36 3.32
C ALA A 142 25.02 4.59 4.46
N ASP A 143 25.83 5.26 5.29
CA ASP A 143 26.46 4.64 6.47
C ASP A 143 25.41 4.08 7.45
N LEU A 144 24.30 4.80 7.64
CA LEU A 144 23.19 4.31 8.47
C LEU A 144 22.53 3.07 7.85
N ILE A 145 22.31 3.07 6.53
CA ILE A 145 21.70 1.95 5.80
C ILE A 145 22.61 0.73 5.80
N ASP A 146 23.93 0.89 5.84
CA ASP A 146 24.91 -0.21 5.90
C ASP A 146 24.86 -0.98 7.24
N THR A 147 24.09 -0.49 8.22
CA THR A 147 23.80 -1.23 9.44
C THR A 147 22.57 -2.13 9.28
N VAL A 148 22.55 -3.29 9.97
CA VAL A 148 21.36 -4.18 9.99
C VAL A 148 20.08 -3.45 10.43
N PRO A 149 20.07 -2.61 11.50
CA PRO A 149 18.89 -1.85 11.87
C PRO A 149 18.44 -0.85 10.80
N GLY A 150 19.39 -0.14 10.15
CA GLY A 150 19.10 0.82 9.09
C GLY A 150 18.52 0.16 7.84
N ALA A 151 19.17 -0.89 7.34
CA ALA A 151 18.66 -1.70 6.24
C ALA A 151 17.25 -2.25 6.55
N THR A 152 17.04 -2.78 7.75
CA THR A 152 15.74 -3.30 8.19
C THR A 152 14.67 -2.19 8.23
N TYR A 153 15.03 -1.00 8.72
CA TYR A 153 14.13 0.15 8.78
C TYR A 153 13.66 0.58 7.39
N VAL A 154 14.57 0.64 6.42
CA VAL A 154 14.28 1.02 5.02
C VAL A 154 13.48 -0.08 4.32
N LEU A 155 13.91 -1.34 4.44
CA LEU A 155 13.24 -2.47 3.79
C LEU A 155 11.78 -2.60 4.22
N LYS A 156 11.48 -2.47 5.52
CA LYS A 156 10.10 -2.51 6.05
C LYS A 156 9.21 -1.41 5.46
N ARG A 157 9.77 -0.26 5.10
CA ARG A 157 9.05 0.87 4.50
C ARG A 157 8.79 0.65 3.01
N ILE A 158 9.81 0.20 2.29
CA ILE A 158 9.70 -0.10 0.87
C ILE A 158 8.71 -1.24 0.63
N SER A 159 8.76 -2.30 1.46
CA SER A 159 7.89 -3.47 1.31
C SER A 159 6.46 -3.29 1.81
N GLY A 160 6.14 -2.17 2.47
CA GLY A 160 4.83 -1.97 3.11
C GLY A 160 4.62 -2.82 4.37
N ALA A 161 5.64 -3.54 4.85
CA ALA A 161 5.58 -4.33 6.09
C ALA A 161 5.70 -3.47 7.38
N GLY A 162 5.77 -2.15 7.24
CA GLY A 162 5.78 -1.17 8.33
C GLY A 162 4.38 -0.78 8.82
N ARG A 163 4.29 -0.22 10.03
CA ARG A 163 3.02 0.15 10.67
C ARG A 163 2.42 1.40 10.02
N LEU A 164 1.51 1.22 9.09
CA LEU A 164 0.54 2.25 8.69
C LEU A 164 -0.83 1.59 8.55
N HIS A 165 -1.60 1.67 9.65
CA HIS A 165 -2.94 1.11 9.88
C HIS A 165 -3.02 -0.41 9.95
N GLY A 166 -3.17 -0.94 11.17
CA GLY A 166 -3.21 -2.39 11.40
C GLY A 166 -1.88 -3.08 11.16
N ARG A 167 -1.89 -4.42 11.20
CA ARG A 167 -0.75 -5.26 10.79
C ARG A 167 -1.26 -6.24 9.75
N VAL A 168 -0.56 -6.39 8.64
CA VAL A 168 -0.79 -7.51 7.73
C VAL A 168 -0.54 -8.81 8.49
N ALA A 169 -1.45 -9.77 8.38
CA ALA A 169 -1.25 -11.08 8.98
C ALA A 169 -0.07 -11.77 8.28
N PRO A 170 0.94 -12.26 9.02
CA PRO A 170 1.99 -13.06 8.40
C PRO A 170 1.40 -14.33 7.80
N ASP A 171 2.01 -14.86 6.74
CA ASP A 171 1.60 -16.16 6.23
C ASP A 171 2.06 -17.25 7.21
N LEU A 172 1.11 -17.77 7.99
CA LEU A 172 1.33 -18.78 9.01
C LEU A 172 1.02 -20.16 8.46
N VAL A 173 1.82 -21.14 8.86
CA VAL A 173 1.46 -22.55 8.73
C VAL A 173 0.51 -22.90 9.88
N LEU A 174 -0.68 -23.37 9.52
CA LEU A 174 -1.74 -23.76 10.43
C LEU A 174 -1.56 -25.21 10.92
N ASP A 175 -2.39 -25.64 11.88
CA ASP A 175 -2.27 -26.97 12.50
C ASP A 175 -2.47 -28.14 11.53
N ASP A 176 -3.23 -27.91 10.46
CA ASP A 176 -3.45 -28.88 9.38
C ASP A 176 -2.35 -28.87 8.31
N GLY A 177 -1.29 -28.07 8.51
CA GLY A 177 -0.19 -27.90 7.56
C GLY A 177 -0.49 -26.93 6.40
N SER A 178 -1.70 -26.36 6.33
CA SER A 178 -2.05 -25.37 5.31
C SER A 178 -1.50 -23.99 5.63
N HIS A 179 -1.38 -23.13 4.60
CA HIS A 179 -0.92 -21.75 4.74
C HIS A 179 -2.11 -20.79 4.87
N LEU A 180 -2.03 -19.82 5.79
CA LEU A 180 -3.04 -18.78 5.98
C LEU A 180 -3.37 -18.04 4.68
N ALA A 181 -2.36 -17.68 3.90
CA ALA A 181 -2.54 -17.00 2.61
C ALA A 181 -3.38 -17.82 1.62
N GLY A 182 -3.37 -19.15 1.72
CA GLY A 182 -4.21 -20.03 0.91
C GLY A 182 -5.70 -19.84 1.18
N HIS A 183 -6.06 -19.55 2.43
CA HIS A 183 -7.45 -19.34 2.87
C HIS A 183 -7.99 -17.94 2.53
N CYS A 184 -7.10 -16.94 2.39
CA CYS A 184 -7.47 -15.58 1.99
C CYS A 184 -8.10 -15.49 0.59
N ARG A 185 -7.93 -16.51 -0.28
CA ARG A 185 -8.52 -16.54 -1.63
C ARG A 185 -10.05 -16.50 -1.65
N THR A 186 -10.70 -16.86 -0.55
CA THR A 186 -12.15 -16.82 -0.40
C THR A 186 -12.70 -15.42 -0.17
N ALA A 187 -11.82 -14.43 0.12
CA ALA A 187 -12.18 -13.07 0.49
C ALA A 187 -13.20 -13.00 1.65
N ARG A 188 -13.12 -13.95 2.58
CA ARG A 188 -13.87 -13.98 3.85
C ARG A 188 -13.01 -13.45 4.99
N PHE A 189 -13.66 -13.08 6.08
CA PHE A 189 -12.97 -12.94 7.36
C PHE A 189 -12.46 -14.31 7.80
N LEU A 190 -11.26 -14.35 8.37
CA LEU A 190 -10.72 -15.56 8.96
C LEU A 190 -10.59 -15.34 10.46
N LEU A 191 -11.02 -16.32 11.25
CA LEU A 191 -10.70 -16.40 12.66
C LEU A 191 -9.82 -17.61 12.86
N VAL A 192 -8.52 -17.39 12.94
CA VAL A 192 -7.58 -18.44 13.35
C VAL A 192 -7.65 -18.49 14.88
N THR A 193 -8.06 -19.61 15.48
CA THR A 193 -8.18 -19.74 16.94
C THR A 193 -8.22 -21.20 17.38
N ARG A 194 -7.74 -21.46 18.60
CA ARG A 194 -8.01 -22.72 19.32
C ARG A 194 -8.96 -22.53 20.49
N ASP A 195 -9.36 -21.29 20.79
CA ASP A 195 -10.30 -21.00 21.87
C ASP A 195 -11.74 -21.30 21.42
N PRO A 196 -12.39 -22.34 21.97
CA PRO A 196 -13.76 -22.68 21.62
C PRO A 196 -14.75 -21.57 21.99
N ARG A 197 -14.44 -20.73 22.99
CA ARG A 197 -15.28 -19.59 23.37
C ARG A 197 -15.23 -18.50 22.31
N LEU A 198 -14.06 -18.25 21.74
CA LEU A 198 -13.90 -17.28 20.65
C LEU A 198 -14.52 -17.82 19.35
N ALA A 199 -14.33 -19.11 19.06
CA ALA A 199 -14.96 -19.77 17.92
C ALA A 199 -16.50 -19.67 17.97
N ALA A 200 -17.12 -19.95 19.12
CA ALA A 200 -18.58 -19.86 19.30
C ALA A 200 -19.14 -18.44 19.06
N ARG A 201 -18.32 -17.39 19.17
CA ARG A 201 -18.74 -16.01 18.87
C ARG A 201 -18.83 -15.73 17.38
N ALA A 202 -18.25 -16.58 16.54
CA ALA A 202 -18.28 -16.49 15.09
C ALA A 202 -19.48 -17.20 14.44
N ASP A 203 -20.22 -18.03 15.19
CA ASP A 203 -21.34 -18.84 14.65
C ASP A 203 -22.38 -18.00 13.91
N GLY A 204 -22.69 -16.79 14.39
CA GLY A 204 -23.62 -15.85 13.76
C GLY A 204 -23.13 -15.19 12.46
N PHE A 205 -21.92 -15.52 12.01
CA PHE A 205 -21.24 -14.91 10.87
C PHE A 205 -20.73 -15.91 9.81
N ALA A 206 -21.17 -17.18 9.86
CA ALA A 206 -20.68 -18.25 8.97
C ALA A 206 -20.76 -17.92 7.45
N GLY A 207 -21.67 -17.03 7.04
CA GLY A 207 -21.76 -16.54 5.66
C GLY A 207 -20.58 -15.65 5.21
N HIS A 208 -19.87 -15.03 6.16
CA HIS A 208 -18.84 -14.02 5.92
C HIS A 208 -17.50 -14.31 6.62
N LEU A 209 -17.47 -15.27 7.53
CA LEU A 209 -16.32 -15.63 8.35
C LEU A 209 -16.05 -17.14 8.31
N THR A 210 -14.78 -17.52 8.27
CA THR A 210 -14.29 -18.90 8.34
C THR A 210 -13.39 -19.08 9.56
N VAL A 211 -13.71 -20.06 10.41
CA VAL A 211 -12.89 -20.40 11.58
C VAL A 211 -11.86 -21.44 11.18
N LEU A 212 -10.59 -21.22 11.56
CA LEU A 212 -9.46 -22.08 11.26
C LEU A 212 -8.70 -22.41 12.56
N PRO A 213 -8.15 -23.62 12.71
CA PRO A 213 -7.36 -23.96 13.89
C PRO A 213 -6.01 -23.22 13.87
N GLY A 214 -5.64 -22.58 14.99
CA GLY A 214 -4.33 -21.97 15.13
C GLY A 214 -4.25 -20.87 16.20
N PRO A 215 -3.26 -19.96 16.12
CA PRO A 215 -3.14 -18.84 17.08
C PRO A 215 -4.30 -17.85 16.93
N ASP A 216 -4.77 -17.28 18.04
CA ASP A 216 -5.92 -16.36 18.12
C ASP A 216 -5.71 -15.06 17.31
N ILE A 217 -5.90 -15.16 16.00
CA ILE A 217 -5.62 -14.12 15.02
C ILE A 217 -6.84 -13.96 14.10
N PRO A 218 -7.52 -12.82 14.22
CA PRO A 218 -8.59 -12.44 13.31
C PRO A 218 -8.03 -11.71 12.09
N VAL A 219 -8.45 -12.10 10.90
CA VAL A 219 -7.94 -11.55 9.64
C VAL A 219 -9.12 -11.06 8.81
N ARG A 220 -9.06 -9.80 8.38
CA ARG A 220 -9.99 -9.19 7.43
C ARG A 220 -9.79 -9.76 6.02
N PRO A 221 -10.77 -9.61 5.11
CA PRO A 221 -10.64 -10.05 3.71
C PRO A 221 -9.46 -9.45 2.95
N ASP A 222 -8.94 -8.29 3.40
CA ASP A 222 -7.75 -7.63 2.83
C ASP A 222 -6.43 -8.09 3.48
N GLY A 223 -6.46 -9.11 4.35
CA GLY A 223 -5.28 -9.70 4.98
C GLY A 223 -4.79 -8.96 6.23
N TYR A 224 -5.49 -7.91 6.68
CA TYR A 224 -5.12 -7.19 7.90
C TYR A 224 -5.67 -7.85 9.15
N VAL A 225 -4.86 -7.87 10.20
CA VAL A 225 -5.30 -8.30 11.53
C VAL A 225 -6.33 -7.31 12.06
N ALA A 226 -7.51 -7.80 12.41
CA ALA A 226 -8.66 -6.98 12.79
C ALA A 226 -8.54 -6.38 14.20
N TRP A 227 -7.96 -7.12 15.15
CA TRP A 227 -7.54 -6.64 16.47
C TRP A 227 -6.39 -7.51 16.99
N ALA A 228 -5.61 -7.00 17.93
CA ALA A 228 -4.49 -7.70 18.55
C ALA A 228 -4.59 -7.66 20.07
N GLY A 229 -4.19 -8.74 20.74
CA GLY A 229 -4.28 -8.89 22.19
C GLY A 229 -5.59 -9.54 22.61
N GLU A 230 -6.09 -9.18 23.79
CA GLU A 230 -7.30 -9.76 24.35
C GLU A 230 -8.52 -9.44 23.44
N PRO A 231 -9.35 -10.42 23.07
CA PRO A 231 -10.48 -10.18 22.19
C PRO A 231 -11.44 -9.15 22.80
N PRO A 232 -11.85 -8.10 22.06
CA PRO A 232 -12.84 -7.15 22.57
C PRO A 232 -14.17 -7.86 22.84
N ALA A 233 -15.07 -7.21 23.59
CA ALA A 233 -16.41 -7.74 23.88
C ALA A 233 -17.25 -7.97 22.61
N ASP A 234 -16.98 -7.24 21.53
CA ASP A 234 -17.57 -7.47 20.21
C ASP A 234 -16.52 -7.38 19.08
N PRO A 235 -15.89 -8.52 18.73
CA PRO A 235 -14.77 -8.55 17.79
C PRO A 235 -15.19 -8.43 16.33
N PHE A 236 -16.43 -8.82 16.02
CA PHE A 236 -16.85 -9.00 14.64
C PHE A 236 -17.82 -7.92 14.18
N THR A 237 -18.71 -7.43 15.04
CA THR A 237 -19.74 -6.45 14.65
C THR A 237 -19.19 -5.17 14.03
N PRO A 238 -18.05 -4.59 14.47
CA PRO A 238 -17.48 -3.41 13.80
C PRO A 238 -17.16 -3.63 12.31
N TRP A 239 -16.99 -4.89 11.89
CA TRP A 239 -16.59 -5.25 10.53
C TRP A 239 -17.67 -5.98 9.74
N LEU A 240 -18.47 -6.80 10.43
CA LEU A 240 -19.46 -7.71 9.85
C LEU A 240 -20.91 -7.28 10.13
N GLY A 241 -21.13 -6.21 10.90
CA GLY A 241 -22.46 -5.77 11.29
C GLY A 241 -23.11 -6.65 12.37
N LEU A 242 -24.39 -6.42 12.63
CA LEU A 242 -25.13 -7.21 13.61
C LEU A 242 -25.24 -8.67 13.15
N ARG A 243 -25.28 -9.61 14.12
CA ARG A 243 -25.49 -11.03 13.84
C ARG A 243 -26.73 -11.21 12.96
N GLY A 244 -26.58 -11.94 11.86
CA GLY A 244 -27.73 -12.36 11.07
C GLY A 244 -28.68 -13.21 11.92
N PRO A 245 -30.00 -13.22 11.63
CA PRO A 245 -30.88 -14.20 12.25
C PRO A 245 -30.32 -15.59 11.92
N GLY A 246 -30.01 -16.37 12.97
CA GLY A 246 -29.41 -17.69 12.82
C GLY A 246 -30.21 -18.57 11.86
N GLY A 247 -29.50 -19.19 10.92
CA GLY A 247 -30.03 -20.28 10.10
C GLY A 247 -30.12 -21.58 10.89
#